data_AF-A0A1D1XUK4-F1
#
_entry.id   AF-A0A1D1XUK4-F1
#
_cell.length_a   1.000
_cell.length_b   1.000
_cell.length_c   1.000
_cell.angle_alpha   90.00
_cell.angle_beta   90.00
_cell.angle_gamma   90.00
#
_symmetry.space_group_name_H-M   'P 1'
#
loop_
_entity.id
_entity.type
_entity.pdbx_description
1 polymer ?
#
loop_
_entity_poly.entity_id
_entity_poly.type
_entity_poly.pdbx_seq_one_letter_code
_entity_poly.pdbx_strand_id
1 'polypeptide(L)'
;MPPNPSKIPPPEILSLCKKFFYIGLLFLPWLWVVNVIYMWPLTKHIDIGKDIKKYLYLSMAGALFWFIALSAWYGIFVNQRITWGESADKIIVLPIRGT
;
A
#
# COMPACT_ATOMS: atom_id res chain seq x y z
N MET A 1 -4.87 3.94 16.68
CA MET A 1 -4.04 3.71 17.89
C MET A 1 -3.17 2.48 17.63
N PRO A 2 -1.83 2.57 17.65
CA PRO A 2 -0.94 1.43 17.38
C PRO A 2 -1.20 0.31 18.40
N PRO A 3 -0.94 -0.96 18.03
CA PRO A 3 -1.19 -2.08 18.91
C PRO A 3 -0.29 -1.97 20.13
N ASN A 4 -0.85 -2.04 21.34
CA ASN A 4 -0.03 -2.02 22.54
C ASN A 4 0.28 -3.48 22.95
N PRO A 5 1.55 -3.90 22.99
CA PRO A 5 1.91 -5.25 23.41
C PRO A 5 1.47 -5.57 24.85
N SER A 6 1.16 -4.57 25.69
CA SER A 6 0.58 -4.80 27.02
C SER A 6 -0.92 -5.15 27.01
N LYS A 7 -1.60 -4.89 25.89
CA LYS A 7 -3.04 -5.16 25.71
C LYS A 7 -3.32 -6.33 24.79
N ILE A 8 -2.42 -6.62 23.85
CA ILE A 8 -2.62 -7.62 22.79
C ILE A 8 -1.41 -8.56 22.79
N PRO A 9 -1.63 -9.89 22.89
CA PRO A 9 -0.54 -10.84 22.89
C PRO A 9 0.23 -10.82 21.55
N PRO A 10 1.56 -11.04 21.55
CA PRO A 10 2.39 -11.05 20.34
C PRO A 10 1.87 -11.87 19.13
N PRO A 11 1.29 -13.08 19.29
CA PRO A 11 0.77 -13.84 18.15
C PRO A 11 -0.43 -13.19 17.45
N GLU A 12 -1.28 -12.46 18.19
CA GLU A 12 -2.42 -11.76 17.60
C GLU A 12 -1.96 -10.57 16.76
N ILE A 13 -0.93 -9.86 17.20
CA ILE A 13 -0.30 -8.76 16.45
C ILE A 13 0.26 -9.29 15.12
N LEU A 14 0.92 -10.46 15.14
CA LEU A 14 1.41 -11.11 13.93
C LEU A 14 0.28 -11.48 12.97
N SER A 15 -0.81 -12.05 13.50
CA SER A 15 -2.01 -12.36 12.69
C SER A 15 -2.59 -11.12 12.03
N LEU A 16 -2.66 -10.01 12.77
CA LEU A 16 -3.14 -8.73 12.26
C LEU A 16 -2.23 -8.20 11.14
N CYS A 17 -0.91 -8.23 11.32
CA CYS A 17 0.05 -7.80 10.30
C CYS A 17 -0.04 -8.65 9.02
N LYS A 18 -0.20 -9.97 9.16
CA LYS A 18 -0.43 -10.88 8.02
C LYS A 18 -1.73 -10.55 7.29
N LYS A 19 -2.84 -10.30 8.01
CA LYS A 19 -4.11 -9.90 7.39
C LYS A 19 -3.96 -8.62 6.57
N PHE A 20 -3.35 -7.58 7.13
CA PHE A 20 -3.10 -6.34 6.39
C PHE A 20 -2.21 -6.57 5.15
N PHE A 21 -1.19 -7.44 5.24
CA PHE A 21 -0.35 -7.82 4.11
C PHE A 21 -1.14 -8.52 2.99
N TYR A 22 -1.92 -9.56 3.33
CA TYR A 22 -2.70 -10.33 2.35
C TYR A 22 -3.84 -9.52 1.74
N ILE A 23 -4.54 -8.70 2.51
CA ILE A 23 -5.57 -7.81 1.97
C ILE A 23 -4.94 -6.75 1.05
N GLY A 24 -3.71 -6.31 1.35
CA GLY A 24 -2.99 -5.38 0.47
C GLY A 24 -2.66 -5.97 -0.91
N LEU A 25 -2.49 -7.29 -1.03
CA LEU A 25 -2.34 -7.98 -2.32
C LEU A 25 -3.58 -7.89 -3.20
N LEU A 26 -4.74 -7.53 -2.64
CA LEU A 26 -6.00 -7.37 -3.36
C LEU A 26 -6.09 -6.00 -4.08
N PHE A 27 -4.95 -5.49 -4.57
CA PHE A 27 -4.79 -4.19 -5.24
C PHE A 27 -4.99 -2.97 -4.33
N LEU A 28 -4.71 -3.10 -3.03
CA LEU A 28 -4.83 -2.01 -2.05
C LEU A 28 -3.44 -1.59 -1.52
N PRO A 29 -2.63 -0.85 -2.30
CA PRO A 29 -1.30 -0.44 -1.86
C PRO A 29 -1.33 0.49 -0.65
N TRP A 30 -2.39 1.29 -0.52
CA TRP A 30 -2.61 2.13 0.67
C TRP A 30 -2.68 1.32 1.95
N LEU A 31 -3.20 0.10 1.90
CA LEU A 31 -3.33 -0.76 3.07
C LEU A 31 -1.98 -1.23 3.59
N TRP A 32 -0.99 -1.47 2.71
CA TRP A 32 0.37 -1.75 3.15
C TRP A 32 1.03 -0.54 3.80
N VAL A 33 0.77 0.68 3.33
CA VAL A 33 1.27 1.89 4.00
C VAL A 33 0.69 2.00 5.41
N VAL A 34 -0.62 1.77 5.56
CA VAL A 34 -1.27 1.73 6.87
C VAL A 34 -0.67 0.63 7.75
N ASN A 35 -0.43 -0.57 7.21
CA ASN A 35 0.24 -1.67 7.93
C ASN A 35 1.60 -1.23 8.48
N VAL A 36 2.39 -0.55 7.64
CA VAL A 36 3.71 -0.05 8.00
C VAL A 36 3.61 0.98 9.11
N ILE A 37 2.82 2.03 8.95
CA ILE A 37 2.67 3.09 9.96
C ILE A 37 2.13 2.54 11.28
N TYR A 38 1.18 1.61 11.21
CA TYR A 38 0.53 1.01 12.38
C TYR A 38 1.47 0.11 13.18
N MET A 39 2.32 -0.68 12.50
CA MET A 39 3.25 -1.63 13.11
C MET A 39 4.69 -1.08 13.25
N TRP A 40 4.98 0.11 12.73
CA TRP A 40 6.31 0.73 12.83
C TRP A 40 6.77 0.98 14.28
N PRO A 41 5.93 1.53 15.18
CA PRO A 41 6.33 1.78 16.57
C PRO A 41 6.72 0.48 17.28
N LEU A 42 6.08 -0.62 16.89
CA LEU A 42 6.33 -1.94 17.44
C LEU A 42 7.75 -2.41 17.17
N THR A 43 8.34 -2.09 16.02
CA THR A 43 9.71 -2.51 15.68
C THR A 43 10.80 -2.05 16.66
N LYS A 44 10.52 -1.01 17.48
CA LYS A 44 11.40 -0.47 18.51
C LYS A 44 11.40 -1.29 19.81
N HIS A 45 10.42 -2.17 20.02
CA HIS A 45 10.38 -3.06 21.18
C HIS A 45 11.25 -4.31 20.96
N ILE A 46 12.00 -4.72 21.98
CA ILE A 46 12.93 -5.87 21.92
C ILE A 46 12.20 -7.21 21.75
N ASP A 47 10.97 -7.33 22.27
CA ASP A 47 10.17 -8.58 22.25
C ASP A 47 9.47 -8.89 20.92
N ILE A 48 9.83 -8.19 19.85
CA ILE A 48 9.15 -8.32 18.57
C ILE A 48 9.76 -9.45 17.76
N GLY A 49 8.91 -10.44 17.44
CA GLY A 49 9.26 -11.55 16.58
C GLY A 49 9.80 -11.08 15.22
N LYS A 50 10.89 -11.71 14.76
CA LYS A 50 11.54 -11.44 13.46
C LYS A 50 10.56 -11.51 12.28
N ASP A 51 9.52 -12.33 12.39
CA ASP A 51 8.47 -12.47 11.38
C ASP A 51 7.72 -11.16 11.12
N ILE A 52 7.38 -10.40 12.17
CA ILE A 52 6.65 -9.14 12.02
C ILE A 52 7.47 -8.17 11.17
N LYS A 53 8.77 -8.05 11.46
CA LYS A 53 9.69 -7.19 10.68
C LYS A 53 9.73 -7.63 9.22
N LYS A 54 9.82 -8.94 8.94
CA LYS A 54 9.81 -9.48 7.57
C LYS A 54 8.55 -9.08 6.80
N TYR A 55 7.36 -9.28 7.38
CA TYR A 55 6.10 -8.87 6.73
C TYR A 55 5.99 -7.36 6.56
N LEU A 56 6.53 -6.58 7.50
CA LEU A 56 6.57 -5.12 7.39
C LEU A 56 7.42 -4.64 6.20
N TYR A 57 8.62 -5.19 6.04
CA TYR A 57 9.48 -4.87 4.89
C TYR A 57 8.88 -5.34 3.56
N LEU A 58 8.21 -6.50 3.55
CA LEU A 58 7.47 -6.96 2.37
C LEU A 58 6.30 -6.03 2.03
N SER A 59 5.55 -5.54 3.02
CA SER A 59 4.53 -4.50 2.82
C SER A 59 5.12 -3.20 2.27
N MET A 60 6.26 -2.73 2.78
CA MET A 60 6.95 -1.56 2.23
C MET A 60 7.35 -1.76 0.77
N ALA A 61 7.94 -2.90 0.43
CA ALA A 61 8.34 -3.22 -0.93
C ALA A 61 7.13 -3.30 -1.88
N GLY A 62 6.04 -3.94 -1.44
CA GLY A 62 4.79 -3.99 -2.19
C GLY A 62 4.19 -2.61 -2.44
N ALA A 63 4.17 -1.75 -1.41
CA ALA A 63 3.68 -0.37 -1.54
C ALA A 63 4.51 0.44 -2.53
N LEU A 64 5.84 0.33 -2.47
CA LEU A 64 6.74 1.03 -3.38
C LEU A 64 6.57 0.54 -4.83
N PHE A 65 6.48 -0.78 -5.02
CA PHE A 65 6.23 -1.38 -6.34
C PHE A 65 4.93 -0.84 -6.95
N TRP A 66 3.85 -0.83 -6.19
CA TRP A 66 2.57 -0.31 -6.66
C TRP A 66 2.56 1.20 -6.88
N PHE A 67 3.28 1.96 -6.06
CA PHE A 67 3.46 3.38 -6.29
C PHE A 67 4.14 3.64 -7.64
N ILE A 68 5.24 2.95 -7.93
CA ILE A 68 5.94 3.05 -9.22
C ILE A 68 5.03 2.64 -10.37
N ALA A 69 4.33 1.50 -10.24
CA ALA A 69 3.43 1.01 -11.29
C ALA A 69 2.29 2.01 -11.59
N LEU A 70 1.64 2.56 -10.56
CA LEU A 70 0.58 3.56 -10.71
C LEU A 70 1.11 4.89 -11.26
N SER A 71 2.27 5.35 -10.79
CA SER A 71 2.91 6.56 -11.32
C SER A 71 3.31 6.40 -12.79
N ALA A 72 3.86 5.26 -13.17
CA ALA A 72 4.20 4.94 -14.56
C ALA A 72 2.94 4.88 -15.43
N TRP A 73 1.90 4.17 -14.99
CA TRP A 73 0.61 4.10 -15.69
C TRP A 73 -0.01 5.48 -15.87
N TYR A 74 -0.04 6.29 -14.81
CA TYR A 74 -0.53 7.66 -14.86
C TYR A 74 0.28 8.51 -15.85
N GLY A 75 1.61 8.41 -15.84
CA GLY A 75 2.48 9.10 -16.78
C GLY A 75 2.20 8.73 -18.23
N ILE A 76 2.06 7.43 -18.53
CA ILE A 76 1.70 6.95 -19.89
C ILE A 76 0.34 7.49 -20.30
N PHE A 77 -0.66 7.37 -19.42
CA PHE A 77 -2.02 7.83 -19.69
C PHE A 77 -2.06 9.34 -19.98
N VAL A 78 -1.42 10.17 -19.16
CA VAL A 78 -1.40 11.63 -19.37
C VAL A 78 -0.69 12.03 -20.66
N ASN A 79 0.40 11.35 -21.04
CA ASN A 79 1.14 11.67 -22.26
C ASN A 79 0.44 11.15 -23.53
N GLN A 80 -0.15 9.95 -23.48
CA GLN A 80 -0.76 9.31 -24.65
C GLN A 80 -2.25 9.60 -24.79
N ARG A 81 -2.91 10.25 -23.80
CA ARG A 81 -4.37 10.55 -23.86
C ARG A 81 -4.78 11.26 -25.15
N ILE A 82 -3.96 12.20 -25.62
CA ILE A 82 -4.29 13.01 -26.81
C ILE A 82 -4.24 12.13 -28.06
N THR A 83 -3.26 11.23 -28.12
CA THR A 83 -3.10 10.26 -29.21
C THR A 83 -4.20 9.20 -29.23
N TRP A 84 -4.73 8.82 -28.06
CA TRP A 84 -5.77 7.80 -27.92
C TRP A 84 -7.19 8.31 -28.21
N GLY A 85 -7.38 9.63 -28.35
CA GLY A 85 -8.63 10.26 -28.81
C GLY A 85 -9.87 9.78 -28.07
N GLU A 86 -10.92 9.39 -28.81
CA GLU A 86 -12.20 8.92 -28.25
C GLU A 86 -12.08 7.74 -27.27
N SER A 87 -11.03 6.91 -27.40
CA SER A 87 -10.83 5.77 -26.49
C SER A 87 -10.38 6.24 -25.11
N ALA A 88 -9.60 7.31 -25.03
CA ALA A 88 -9.26 7.93 -23.75
C ALA A 88 -10.46 8.65 -23.14
N ASP A 89 -11.26 9.34 -23.95
CA ASP A 89 -12.46 10.07 -23.48
C ASP A 89 -13.50 9.14 -22.83
N LYS A 90 -13.59 7.88 -23.26
CA LYS A 90 -14.46 6.87 -22.62
C LYS A 90 -13.99 6.41 -21.23
N ILE A 91 -12.69 6.55 -20.95
CA ILE A 91 -12.05 6.07 -19.71
C ILE A 91 -11.85 7.22 -18.71
N ILE A 92 -11.86 8.47 -19.19
CA ILE A 92 -11.73 9.67 -18.36
C ILE A 92 -13.03 9.93 -17.59
N VAL A 93 -12.94 9.92 -16.26
CA VAL A 93 -14.07 10.28 -15.37
C VAL A 93 -14.21 11.80 -15.23
N LEU A 94 -13.10 12.54 -15.34
CA LEU A 94 -13.06 14.00 -15.20
C LEU A 94 -12.54 14.64 -16.49
N PRO A 95 -13.42 15.16 -17.36
CA PRO A 95 -12.99 15.85 -18.56
C PRO A 95 -12.25 17.14 -18.19
N ILE A 96 -11.00 17.25 -18.62
CA ILE A 96 -10.16 18.42 -18.36
C ILE A 96 -10.58 19.51 -19.36
N ARG A 97 -11.47 20.41 -18.94
CA ARG A 97 -11.84 21.59 -19.74
C ARG A 97 -10.69 22.60 -19.68
N GLY A 98 -9.87 22.69 -20.72
CA GLY A 98 -8.85 23.74 -20.84
C GLY A 98 -7.52 23.37 -21.48
N THR A 99 -7.52 22.46 -22.47
CA THR A 99 -6.39 22.28 -23.40
C THR A 99 -6.94 22.16 -24.80
#